data_AF-A0A1J5RA42-F1
#
_entry.id   AF-A0A1J5RA42-F1
#
_cell.length_a   1.000
_cell.length_b   1.000
_cell.length_c   1.000
_cell.angle_alpha   90.00
_cell.angle_beta   90.00
_cell.angle_gamma   90.00
#
_symmetry.space_group_name_H-M   'P 1'
#
loop_
_entity.id
_entity.type
_entity.pdbx_description
1 polymer ?
#
loop_
_entity_poly.entity_id
_entity_poly.type
_entity_poly.pdbx_seq_one_letter_code
_entity_poly.pdbx_strand_id
1 'polypeptide(L)'
;MSTPPSKDPQAVAAGWQARLAQSAAGVPADLPAPDSAAVLVEALVQFAAAAIRADQTLLVVVPDDELLPPLSNALDLALRPLCLVLPQPGFAARIALRATLALLNSRLMRGGESSCAPAWQAQRRRLETHAASWATALAWCVGNDLSPPPVDELFPLCILPLAQTDSLNGGERDVLLIVDPECMPTAAERLLPHGKTILLLRRTATAAAGRALVFQDEDARLFAERELLGQQLSEMELEFATAQAELAEFTQRYYECVGERQVELDRLQARIAWLLAEKAPDDAPAQHRAQKSQAQAERSGQEHHRFTERSEKPFAPSGDVKRLFRQLAQKIHPDRAEDEADRAWRTELMSEANRAYRNSDEMVLREILAQWQEGAAVPAARVASGFARQVAQMQRRLGELEAELKHLLASRLYEFFIAAKLAQARGRDLLQELADKLDREISAARVRLAELEAS
;
A
#
# COMPACT_ATOMS: atom_id res chain seq x y z
N MET A 1 39.22 18.21 14.12
CA MET A 1 39.45 17.75 12.74
C MET A 1 38.31 16.82 12.39
N SER A 2 37.32 17.31 11.64
CA SER A 2 36.16 16.50 11.26
C SER A 2 36.59 15.47 10.23
N THR A 3 36.40 14.19 10.55
CA THR A 3 36.51 13.09 9.61
C THR A 3 35.62 13.38 8.40
N PRO A 4 36.10 13.19 7.15
CA PRO A 4 35.26 13.35 5.98
C PRO A 4 34.06 12.40 6.08
N PRO A 5 32.86 12.81 5.63
CA PRO A 5 31.68 11.95 5.69
C PRO A 5 31.96 10.63 4.95
N SER A 6 31.66 9.51 5.60
CA SER A 6 31.74 8.18 4.98
C SER A 6 30.91 8.17 3.69
N LYS A 7 31.42 7.51 2.64
CA LYS A 7 30.67 7.30 1.40
C LYS A 7 29.68 6.14 1.50
N ASP A 8 29.75 5.35 2.56
CA ASP A 8 28.83 4.25 2.85
C ASP A 8 27.61 4.79 3.63
N PRO A 9 26.39 4.76 3.04
CA PRO A 9 25.17 5.25 3.69
C PRO A 9 24.87 4.56 5.03
N GLN A 10 25.25 3.29 5.19
CA GLN A 10 24.99 2.54 6.42
C GLN A 10 25.88 3.02 7.56
N ALA A 11 27.16 3.23 7.30
CA ALA A 11 28.07 3.82 8.27
C ALA A 11 27.65 5.25 8.66
N VAL A 12 27.14 6.05 7.70
CA VAL A 12 26.62 7.39 7.96
C VAL A 12 25.42 7.34 8.91
N ALA A 13 24.41 6.53 8.59
CA ALA A 13 23.20 6.39 9.42
C ALA A 13 23.53 5.89 10.84
N ALA A 14 24.44 4.91 10.97
CA ALA A 14 24.91 4.41 12.26
C ALA A 14 25.65 5.49 13.07
N GLY A 15 26.46 6.32 12.40
CA GLY A 15 27.13 7.47 13.03
C GLY A 15 26.15 8.49 13.60
N TRP A 16 25.06 8.78 12.87
CA TRP A 16 24.00 9.67 13.35
C TRP A 16 23.28 9.10 14.59
N GLN A 17 22.96 7.80 14.59
CA GLN A 17 22.36 7.13 15.75
C GLN A 17 23.27 7.14 16.97
N ALA A 18 24.55 6.83 16.79
CA ALA A 18 25.53 6.85 17.88
C ALA A 18 25.67 8.24 18.49
N ARG A 19 25.63 9.29 17.67
CA ARG A 19 25.69 10.68 18.14
C ARG A 19 24.43 11.06 18.91
N LEU A 20 23.25 10.70 18.40
CA LEU A 20 21.97 10.96 19.07
C LEU A 20 21.90 10.28 20.44
N ALA A 21 22.35 9.03 20.55
CA ALA A 21 22.40 8.31 21.82
C ALA A 21 23.32 8.96 22.88
N GLN A 22 24.27 9.79 22.45
CA GLN A 22 25.17 10.54 23.31
C GLN A 22 24.71 11.99 23.56
N SER A 23 23.67 12.46 22.87
CA SER A 23 23.19 13.84 23.03
C SER A 23 22.28 13.96 24.24
N ALA A 24 22.39 15.08 24.96
CA ALA A 24 21.45 15.40 26.02
C ALA A 24 20.10 15.80 25.42
N ALA A 25 19.01 15.51 26.13
CA ALA A 25 17.67 15.90 25.70
C ALA A 25 17.58 17.42 25.49
N GLY A 26 17.00 17.84 24.37
CA GLY A 26 16.86 19.24 23.97
C GLY A 26 18.14 19.94 23.49
N VAL A 27 19.30 19.27 23.50
CA VAL A 27 20.56 19.83 22.97
C VAL A 27 20.77 19.37 21.52
N PRO A 28 20.82 20.29 20.54
CA PRO A 28 21.07 19.94 19.14
C PRO A 28 22.45 19.33 18.95
N ALA A 29 22.50 18.20 18.25
CA ALA A 29 23.73 17.61 17.75
C ALA A 29 23.95 18.02 16.29
N ASP A 30 24.92 18.90 16.03
CA ASP A 30 25.33 19.25 14.67
C ASP A 30 26.28 18.20 14.09
N LEU A 31 25.95 17.71 12.89
CA LEU A 31 26.78 16.77 12.12
C LEU A 31 26.86 17.19 10.64
N PRO A 32 28.00 16.92 9.98
CA PRO A 32 28.09 17.08 8.54
C PRO A 32 27.17 16.09 7.82
N ALA A 33 26.45 16.57 6.82
CA ALA A 33 25.69 15.74 5.89
C ALA A 33 26.57 15.34 4.69
N PRO A 34 26.34 14.16 4.07
CA PRO A 34 26.97 13.83 2.79
C PRO A 34 26.61 14.86 1.71
N ASP A 35 27.60 15.32 0.95
CA ASP A 35 27.36 16.23 -0.19
C ASP A 35 26.60 15.55 -1.34
N SER A 36 26.74 14.22 -1.46
CA SER A 36 25.98 13.42 -2.44
C SER A 36 24.55 13.23 -1.97
N ALA A 37 23.59 13.74 -2.76
CA ALA A 37 22.16 13.59 -2.49
C ALA A 37 21.74 12.10 -2.40
N ALA A 38 22.33 11.22 -3.22
CA ALA A 38 22.03 9.79 -3.19
C ALA A 38 22.44 9.15 -1.86
N VAL A 39 23.67 9.44 -1.39
CA VAL A 39 24.18 8.92 -0.10
C VAL A 39 23.36 9.48 1.06
N LEU A 40 23.01 10.78 1.02
CA LEU A 40 22.14 11.41 2.02
C LEU A 40 20.78 10.72 2.10
N VAL A 41 20.12 10.50 0.97
CA VAL A 41 18.81 9.84 0.88
C VAL A 41 18.86 8.43 1.45
N GLU A 42 19.83 7.61 1.04
CA GLU A 42 19.97 6.24 1.54
C GLU A 42 20.26 6.21 3.05
N ALA A 43 21.12 7.10 3.55
CA ALA A 43 21.41 7.19 4.97
C ALA A 43 20.17 7.64 5.79
N LEU A 44 19.40 8.60 5.30
CA LEU A 44 18.15 9.06 5.93
C LEU A 44 17.11 7.95 6.01
N VAL A 45 16.96 7.16 4.95
CA VAL A 45 16.03 6.03 4.93
C VAL A 45 16.45 4.96 5.92
N GLN A 46 17.73 4.61 5.98
CA GLN A 46 18.23 3.63 6.93
C GLN A 46 18.07 4.11 8.37
N PHE A 47 18.34 5.39 8.61
CA PHE A 47 18.12 6.03 9.90
C PHE A 47 16.64 5.98 10.32
N ALA A 48 15.74 6.35 9.41
CA ALA A 48 14.31 6.34 9.66
C ALA A 48 13.75 4.93 9.90
N ALA A 49 14.20 3.94 9.11
CA ALA A 49 13.81 2.56 9.28
C ALA A 49 14.23 1.99 10.65
N ALA A 50 15.41 2.39 11.15
CA ALA A 50 15.84 2.02 12.49
C ALA A 50 15.01 2.69 13.59
N ALA A 51 14.68 3.97 13.45
CA ALA A 51 13.81 4.69 14.39
C ALA A 51 12.41 4.03 14.49
N ILE A 52 11.79 3.70 13.35
CA ILE A 52 10.51 3.00 13.32
C ILE A 52 10.59 1.63 14.01
N ARG A 53 11.66 0.85 13.75
CA ARG A 53 11.87 -0.46 14.39
C ARG A 53 12.11 -0.36 15.90
N ALA A 54 12.61 0.78 16.37
CA ALA A 54 12.79 1.09 17.78
C ALA A 54 11.53 1.68 18.45
N ASP A 55 10.39 1.76 17.74
CA ASP A 55 9.15 2.40 18.20
C ASP A 55 9.34 3.89 18.59
N GLN A 56 10.25 4.57 17.88
CA GLN A 56 10.50 6.00 18.07
C GLN A 56 9.70 6.84 17.06
N THR A 57 9.22 7.99 17.51
CA THR A 57 8.64 9.01 16.64
C THR A 57 9.74 9.92 16.07
N LEU A 58 9.76 10.04 14.74
CA LEU A 58 10.75 10.80 13.99
C LEU A 58 10.06 11.85 13.11
N LEU A 59 10.49 13.10 13.25
CA LEU A 59 10.14 14.19 12.34
C LEU A 59 11.39 14.61 11.56
N VAL A 60 11.33 14.46 10.23
CA VAL A 60 12.36 14.92 9.29
C VAL A 60 11.87 16.17 8.58
N VAL A 61 12.57 17.27 8.78
CA VAL A 61 12.28 18.55 8.13
C VAL A 61 13.35 18.84 7.09
N VAL A 62 12.91 19.03 5.84
CA VAL A 62 13.76 19.38 4.70
C VAL A 62 13.45 20.82 4.24
N PRO A 63 14.37 21.48 3.52
CA PRO A 63 14.13 22.85 3.04
C PRO A 63 12.97 22.96 2.07
N ASP A 64 12.82 21.96 1.19
CA ASP A 64 11.94 21.98 0.04
C ASP A 64 11.52 20.56 -0.36
N ASP A 65 10.71 20.45 -1.42
CA ASP A 65 10.21 19.18 -1.94
C ASP A 65 11.28 18.34 -2.67
N GLU A 66 12.49 18.87 -2.95
CA GLU A 66 13.48 18.21 -3.82
C GLU A 66 13.91 16.84 -3.28
N LEU A 67 14.05 16.72 -1.96
CA LEU A 67 14.46 15.47 -1.31
C LEU A 67 13.29 14.49 -1.12
N LEU A 68 12.03 14.94 -1.22
CA LEU A 68 10.89 14.08 -0.88
C LEU A 68 10.69 12.92 -1.86
N PRO A 69 10.69 13.11 -3.20
CA PRO A 69 10.58 11.99 -4.14
C PRO A 69 11.69 10.93 -3.96
N PRO A 70 12.99 11.26 -3.93
CA PRO A 70 14.01 10.23 -3.76
C PRO A 70 13.95 9.57 -2.37
N LEU A 71 13.60 10.30 -1.30
CA LEU A 71 13.37 9.71 0.02
C LEU A 71 12.21 8.70 0.02
N SER A 72 11.05 9.10 -0.48
CA SER A 72 9.86 8.26 -0.57
C SER A 72 10.13 6.98 -1.38
N ASN A 73 10.83 7.09 -2.51
CA ASN A 73 11.25 5.93 -3.33
C ASN A 73 12.15 4.93 -2.58
N ALA A 74 13.08 5.45 -1.79
CA ALA A 74 14.09 4.67 -1.11
C ALA A 74 13.54 3.96 0.13
N LEU A 75 12.43 4.44 0.71
CA LEU A 75 11.79 3.82 1.87
C LEU A 75 11.45 2.34 1.60
N ASP A 76 11.72 1.52 2.61
CA ASP A 76 11.37 0.10 2.65
C ASP A 76 9.86 -0.07 2.44
N LEU A 77 9.48 -0.90 1.46
CA LEU A 77 8.09 -1.21 1.14
C LEU A 77 7.29 -1.67 2.35
N ALA A 78 7.92 -2.40 3.27
CA ALA A 78 7.26 -2.91 4.47
C ALA A 78 6.96 -1.83 5.51
N LEU A 79 7.71 -0.71 5.48
CA LEU A 79 7.58 0.42 6.43
C LEU A 79 6.96 1.66 5.80
N ARG A 80 6.94 1.77 4.47
CA ARG A 80 6.43 2.93 3.72
C ARG A 80 5.03 3.39 4.13
N PRO A 81 4.05 2.51 4.41
CA PRO A 81 2.73 2.94 4.89
C PRO A 81 2.73 3.57 6.30
N LEU A 82 3.80 3.36 7.07
CA LEU A 82 4.02 3.97 8.39
C LEU A 82 4.66 5.36 8.28
N CYS A 83 4.99 5.80 7.06
CA CYS A 83 5.73 7.01 6.79
C CYS A 83 4.81 8.04 6.10
N LEU A 84 4.60 9.17 6.74
CA LEU A 84 3.91 10.31 6.16
C LEU A 84 4.91 11.19 5.42
N VAL A 85 4.81 11.24 4.09
CA VAL A 85 5.62 12.14 3.24
C VAL A 85 4.68 13.17 2.64
N LEU A 86 4.75 14.42 3.09
CA LEU A 86 3.85 15.50 2.69
C LEU A 86 4.60 16.60 1.96
N PRO A 87 4.30 16.86 0.67
CA PRO A 87 4.92 17.94 -0.10
C PRO A 87 4.29 19.30 0.20
N GLN A 88 4.90 20.38 -0.25
CA GLN A 88 4.43 21.75 -0.03
C GLN A 88 3.10 22.13 -0.71
N PRO A 89 2.77 21.72 -1.96
CA PRO A 89 1.53 22.14 -2.61
C PRO A 89 0.30 21.63 -1.86
N GLY A 90 -0.60 22.53 -1.46
CA GLY A 90 -1.80 22.15 -0.70
C GLY A 90 -2.71 21.13 -1.40
N PHE A 91 -2.72 21.09 -2.73
CA PHE A 91 -3.42 20.02 -3.45
C PHE A 91 -2.67 18.68 -3.37
N ALA A 92 -1.39 18.65 -3.75
CA ALA A 92 -0.54 17.46 -3.69
C ALA A 92 -0.49 16.85 -2.28
N ALA A 93 -0.40 17.69 -1.25
CA ALA A 93 -0.37 17.28 0.15
C ALA A 93 -1.63 16.51 0.55
N ARG A 94 -2.81 16.94 0.10
CA ARG A 94 -4.06 16.24 0.40
C ARG A 94 -4.14 14.89 -0.27
N ILE A 95 -3.73 14.81 -1.54
CA ILE A 95 -3.72 13.53 -2.26
C ILE A 95 -2.71 12.58 -1.64
N ALA A 96 -1.51 13.08 -1.34
CA ALA A 96 -0.47 12.33 -0.65
C ALA A 96 -0.94 11.77 0.70
N LEU A 97 -1.67 12.59 1.45
CA LEU A 97 -2.26 12.20 2.71
C LEU A 97 -3.32 11.10 2.52
N ARG A 98 -4.28 11.30 1.60
CA ARG A 98 -5.33 10.30 1.33
C ARG A 98 -4.75 8.97 0.89
N ALA A 99 -3.82 8.98 -0.06
CA ALA A 99 -3.14 7.79 -0.54
C ALA A 99 -2.42 7.06 0.61
N THR A 100 -1.68 7.80 1.45
CA THR A 100 -0.95 7.22 2.58
C THR A 100 -1.91 6.62 3.63
N LEU A 101 -3.01 7.30 3.95
CA LEU A 101 -4.04 6.79 4.86
C LEU A 101 -4.75 5.55 4.31
N ALA A 102 -5.07 5.53 3.03
CA ALA A 102 -5.68 4.38 2.36
C ALA A 102 -4.75 3.16 2.36
N LEU A 103 -3.46 3.36 2.03
CA LEU A 103 -2.43 2.32 2.08
C LEU A 103 -2.26 1.77 3.50
N LEU A 104 -2.18 2.65 4.50
CA LEU A 104 -2.07 2.27 5.90
C LEU A 104 -3.29 1.45 6.36
N ASN A 105 -4.50 1.93 6.09
CA ASN A 105 -5.74 1.23 6.45
C ASN A 105 -5.81 -0.16 5.80
N SER A 106 -5.50 -0.24 4.50
CA SER A 106 -5.47 -1.48 3.74
C SER A 106 -4.53 -2.53 4.38
N ARG A 107 -3.30 -2.13 4.72
CA ARG A 107 -2.30 -3.02 5.33
C ARG A 107 -2.66 -3.46 6.74
N LEU A 108 -3.29 -2.59 7.53
CA LEU A 108 -3.77 -2.93 8.87
C LEU A 108 -4.86 -4.01 8.84
N MET A 109 -5.70 -4.03 7.82
CA MET A 109 -6.76 -5.05 7.70
C MET A 109 -6.19 -6.45 7.37
N ARG A 110 -5.09 -6.55 6.61
CA ARG A 110 -4.50 -7.85 6.19
C ARG A 110 -3.60 -8.53 7.22
N GLY A 111 -3.19 -7.83 8.27
CA GLY A 111 -2.12 -8.30 9.15
C GLY A 111 -0.75 -8.04 8.52
N GLY A 112 -0.02 -7.06 9.06
CA GLY A 112 1.25 -6.56 8.47
C GLY A 112 2.29 -7.66 8.23
N GLU A 113 3.16 -7.43 7.25
CA GLU A 113 4.19 -8.39 6.80
C GLU A 113 5.00 -8.95 7.97
N SER A 114 5.19 -10.28 7.99
CA SER A 114 5.76 -11.01 9.13
C SER A 114 7.18 -10.56 9.51
N SER A 115 7.97 -10.02 8.57
CA SER A 115 9.33 -9.51 8.82
C SER A 115 9.37 -8.20 9.61
N CYS A 116 8.31 -7.40 9.56
CA CYS A 116 8.19 -6.12 10.27
C CYS A 116 7.08 -6.13 11.33
N ALA A 117 6.68 -7.32 11.79
CA ALA A 117 5.58 -7.49 12.74
C ALA A 117 5.67 -6.58 13.99
N PRO A 118 6.84 -6.35 14.63
CA PRO A 118 6.91 -5.45 15.78
C PRO A 118 6.53 -4.00 15.48
N ALA A 119 7.00 -3.45 14.35
CA ALA A 119 6.67 -2.08 13.94
C ALA A 119 5.17 -1.93 13.63
N TRP A 120 4.56 -2.93 12.98
CA TRP A 120 3.13 -2.95 12.70
C TRP A 120 2.27 -3.13 13.97
N GLN A 121 2.75 -3.88 14.97
CA GLN A 121 2.09 -3.98 16.27
C GLN A 121 2.16 -2.66 17.04
N ALA A 122 3.32 -2.00 17.04
CA ALA A 122 3.47 -0.67 17.61
C ALA A 122 2.52 0.34 16.94
N GLN A 123 2.41 0.29 15.61
CA GLN A 123 1.49 1.13 14.87
C GLN A 123 0.02 0.90 15.27
N ARG A 124 -0.41 -0.35 15.48
CA ARG A 124 -1.77 -0.63 15.96
C ARG A 124 -2.03 0.02 17.32
N ARG A 125 -1.11 -0.13 18.28
CA ARG A 125 -1.21 0.53 19.59
C ARG A 125 -1.28 2.05 19.47
N ARG A 126 -0.49 2.64 18.56
CA ARG A 126 -0.50 4.08 18.27
C ARG A 126 -1.87 4.54 17.77
N LEU A 127 -2.47 3.81 16.84
CA LEU A 127 -3.79 4.14 16.31
C LEU A 127 -4.92 3.89 17.32
N GLU A 128 -4.80 2.88 18.17
CA GLU A 128 -5.71 2.67 19.31
C GLU A 128 -5.65 3.85 20.30
N THR A 129 -4.44 4.35 20.57
CA THR A 129 -4.23 5.54 21.42
C THR A 129 -4.87 6.79 20.81
N HIS A 130 -4.79 6.93 19.49
CA HIS A 130 -5.31 8.10 18.74
C HIS A 130 -6.58 7.76 17.94
N ALA A 131 -7.44 6.89 18.47
CA ALA A 131 -8.58 6.32 17.74
C ALA A 131 -9.55 7.39 17.19
N ALA A 132 -9.75 8.50 17.92
CA ALA A 132 -10.58 9.61 17.48
C ALA A 132 -9.97 10.30 16.24
N SER A 133 -8.70 10.68 16.30
CA SER A 133 -7.97 11.28 15.18
C SER A 133 -7.92 10.33 13.97
N TRP A 134 -7.74 9.03 14.20
CA TRP A 134 -7.80 8.02 13.15
C TRP A 134 -9.17 7.95 12.47
N ALA A 135 -10.25 7.92 13.25
CA ALA A 135 -11.62 7.90 12.71
C ALA A 135 -11.93 9.17 11.91
N THR A 136 -11.51 10.34 12.39
CA THR A 136 -11.67 11.61 11.67
C THR A 136 -10.88 11.62 10.37
N ALA A 137 -9.63 11.13 10.37
CA ALA A 137 -8.81 11.03 9.17
C ALA A 137 -9.45 10.11 8.11
N LEU A 138 -9.97 8.95 8.52
CA LEU A 138 -10.68 8.04 7.62
C LEU A 138 -11.99 8.65 7.09
N ALA A 139 -12.76 9.36 7.92
CA ALA A 139 -13.96 10.05 7.47
C ALA A 139 -13.62 11.13 6.42
N TRP A 140 -12.53 11.87 6.64
CA TRP A 140 -12.04 12.88 5.70
C TRP A 140 -11.57 12.29 4.35
N CYS A 141 -10.97 11.09 4.35
CA CYS A 141 -10.64 10.38 3.09
C CYS A 141 -11.89 10.09 2.25
N VAL A 142 -13.03 9.84 2.89
CA VAL A 142 -14.29 9.53 2.20
C VAL A 142 -15.07 10.78 1.81
N GLY A 143 -14.85 11.90 2.50
CA GLY A 143 -15.52 13.17 2.25
C GLY A 143 -14.89 14.00 1.13
N ASN A 144 -15.61 15.05 0.72
CA ASN A 144 -15.12 16.06 -0.22
C ASN A 144 -14.42 17.25 0.46
N ASP A 145 -14.14 17.14 1.77
CA ASP A 145 -13.54 18.22 2.54
C ASP A 145 -12.14 18.56 2.02
N LEU A 146 -11.91 19.86 1.82
CA LEU A 146 -10.64 20.39 1.30
C LEU A 146 -9.61 20.64 2.39
N SER A 147 -10.00 20.64 3.66
CA SER A 147 -9.10 20.86 4.78
C SER A 147 -8.80 19.53 5.46
N PRO A 148 -7.56 19.02 5.40
CA PRO A 148 -7.20 17.78 6.08
C PRO A 148 -7.22 17.99 7.60
N PRO A 149 -7.64 16.96 8.38
CA PRO A 149 -7.43 16.98 9.82
C PRO A 149 -5.93 16.85 10.13
N PRO A 150 -5.49 17.25 11.33
CA PRO A 150 -4.14 16.95 11.76
C PRO A 150 -3.97 15.44 11.97
N VAL A 151 -2.92 14.88 11.38
CA VAL A 151 -2.70 13.42 11.31
C VAL A 151 -1.32 13.02 11.79
N ASP A 152 -0.49 13.97 12.19
CA ASP A 152 0.94 13.71 12.37
C ASP A 152 1.21 12.73 13.51
N GLU A 153 0.39 12.73 14.57
CA GLU A 153 0.43 11.77 15.69
C GLU A 153 0.14 10.32 15.26
N LEU A 154 -0.58 10.15 14.15
CA LEU A 154 -0.94 8.83 13.61
C LEU A 154 0.27 8.12 12.99
N PHE A 155 1.34 8.86 12.65
CA PHE A 155 2.50 8.31 11.95
C PHE A 155 3.78 8.37 12.80
N PRO A 156 4.52 7.26 12.91
CA PRO A 156 5.80 7.26 13.60
C PRO A 156 6.86 8.06 12.84
N LEU A 157 6.79 8.11 11.50
CA LEU A 157 7.68 8.93 10.68
C LEU A 157 6.88 10.00 9.92
N CYS A 158 7.28 11.25 10.06
CA CYS A 158 6.81 12.36 9.23
C CYS A 158 8.01 12.99 8.51
N ILE A 159 7.93 13.11 7.18
CA ILE A 159 8.91 13.80 6.34
C ILE A 159 8.18 14.93 5.60
N LEU A 160 8.60 16.16 5.82
CA LEU A 160 7.92 17.32 5.26
C LEU A 160 8.87 18.49 5.01
N PRO A 161 8.57 19.34 4.02
CA PRO A 161 9.27 20.59 3.82
C PRO A 161 8.87 21.56 4.91
N LEU A 162 9.71 22.56 5.16
CA LEU A 162 9.43 23.57 6.18
C LEU A 162 8.05 24.24 6.03
N ALA A 163 7.64 24.52 4.79
CA ALA A 163 6.37 25.17 4.52
C ALA A 163 5.13 24.38 5.03
N GLN A 164 5.30 23.10 5.37
CA GLN A 164 4.25 22.23 5.92
C GLN A 164 4.36 22.03 7.43
N THR A 165 5.36 22.59 8.13
CA THR A 165 5.50 22.34 9.57
C THR A 165 4.34 22.91 10.39
N ASP A 166 3.70 23.98 9.90
CA ASP A 166 2.53 24.57 10.54
C ASP A 166 1.26 23.69 10.41
N SER A 167 1.29 22.65 9.57
CA SER A 167 0.18 21.68 9.45
C SER A 167 0.21 20.58 10.53
N LEU A 168 1.25 20.56 11.36
CA LEU A 168 1.40 19.58 12.45
C LEU A 168 0.67 20.07 13.70
N ASN A 169 0.14 19.16 14.52
CA ASN A 169 -0.43 19.52 15.83
C ASN A 169 0.62 19.99 16.84
N GLY A 170 1.91 19.85 16.52
CA GLY A 170 3.02 20.31 17.37
C GLY A 170 3.36 19.36 18.52
N GLY A 171 2.96 18.09 18.45
CA GLY A 171 3.33 17.08 19.44
C GLY A 171 4.85 16.87 19.53
N GLU A 172 5.35 16.61 20.74
CA GLU A 172 6.76 16.27 20.98
C GLU A 172 7.12 14.93 20.31
N ARG A 173 8.23 14.91 19.58
CA ARG A 173 8.79 13.75 18.88
C ARG A 173 10.02 13.24 19.62
N ASP A 174 10.27 11.94 19.58
CA ASP A 174 11.47 11.37 20.20
C ASP A 174 12.75 11.84 19.49
N VAL A 175 12.66 12.01 18.16
CA VAL A 175 13.73 12.50 17.31
C VAL A 175 13.22 13.59 16.35
N LEU A 176 13.90 14.73 16.35
CA LEU A 176 13.78 15.78 15.35
C LEU A 176 15.06 15.83 14.51
N LEU A 177 14.94 15.71 13.20
CA LEU A 177 16.05 15.80 12.26
C LEU A 177 15.78 16.92 11.27
N ILE A 178 16.66 17.93 11.22
CA ILE A 178 16.57 19.06 10.30
C ILE A 178 17.74 19.00 9.31
N VAL A 179 17.42 18.97 8.02
CA VAL A 179 18.40 19.00 6.93
C VAL A 179 18.59 20.44 6.46
N ASP A 180 19.85 20.86 6.33
CA ASP A 180 20.29 22.21 5.98
C ASP A 180 19.58 23.32 6.77
N PRO A 181 19.70 23.33 8.11
CA PRO A 181 19.05 24.34 8.95
C PRO A 181 19.52 25.77 8.62
N GLU A 182 20.70 25.95 8.02
CA GLU A 182 21.18 27.24 7.51
C GLU A 182 20.31 27.85 6.40
N CYS A 183 19.57 27.04 5.64
CA CYS A 183 18.58 27.54 4.70
C CYS A 183 17.35 28.12 5.40
N MET A 184 17.21 27.87 6.72
CA MET A 184 15.98 28.05 7.48
C MET A 184 16.22 28.45 8.96
N PRO A 185 17.07 29.44 9.27
CA PRO A 185 17.56 29.65 10.64
C PRO A 185 16.44 29.93 11.65
N THR A 186 15.55 30.88 11.35
CA THR A 186 14.43 31.26 12.24
C THR A 186 13.43 30.12 12.45
N ALA A 187 13.20 29.32 11.41
CA ALA A 187 12.20 28.27 11.45
C ALA A 187 12.74 26.99 12.12
N ALA A 188 14.03 26.69 11.93
CA ALA A 188 14.71 25.62 12.65
C ALA A 188 14.68 25.86 14.16
N GLU A 189 14.92 27.09 14.62
CA GLU A 189 14.84 27.46 16.04
C GLU A 189 13.44 27.23 16.64
N ARG A 190 12.39 27.57 15.89
CA ARG A 190 11.00 27.31 16.30
C ARG A 190 10.69 25.82 16.48
N LEU A 191 11.39 24.95 15.72
CA LEU A 191 11.13 23.51 15.73
C LEU A 191 11.83 22.77 16.86
N LEU A 192 12.94 23.29 17.38
CA LEU A 192 13.75 22.64 18.42
C LEU A 192 12.93 22.11 19.62
N PRO A 193 11.93 22.84 20.16
CA PRO A 193 11.15 22.36 21.30
C PRO A 193 10.29 21.12 21.00
N HIS A 194 10.08 20.77 19.72
CA HIS A 194 9.27 19.62 19.32
C HIS A 194 10.06 18.30 19.28
N GLY A 195 11.36 18.29 19.62
CA GLY A 195 12.18 17.08 19.62
C GLY A 195 12.87 16.82 20.96
N LYS A 196 12.69 15.62 21.54
CA LYS A 196 13.45 15.18 22.72
C LYS A 196 14.94 15.10 22.40
N THR A 197 15.27 14.52 21.25
CA THR A 197 16.64 14.48 20.73
C THR A 197 16.68 15.13 19.37
N ILE A 198 17.66 16.00 19.14
CA ILE A 198 17.69 16.87 17.96
C ILE A 198 18.97 16.63 17.16
N LEU A 199 18.83 16.39 15.87
CA LEU A 199 19.93 16.24 14.93
C LEU A 199 19.86 17.31 13.83
N LEU A 200 20.95 18.05 13.67
CA LEU A 200 21.10 19.06 12.64
C LEU A 200 22.12 18.57 11.61
N LEU A 201 21.68 18.39 10.37
CA LEU A 201 22.50 17.91 9.27
C LEU A 201 22.84 19.07 8.33
N ARG A 202 24.13 19.41 8.19
CA ARG A 202 24.60 20.55 7.39
C ARG A 202 25.41 20.13 6.18
N ARG A 203 25.03 20.58 4.98
CA ARG A 203 25.81 20.38 3.73
C ARG A 203 26.77 21.55 3.47
N THR A 204 27.72 21.37 2.56
CA THR A 204 28.67 22.44 2.20
C THR A 204 28.01 23.61 1.47
N ALA A 205 28.51 24.84 1.68
CA ALA A 205 27.91 26.09 1.19
C ALA A 205 27.73 26.17 -0.35
N THR A 206 28.54 25.44 -1.13
CA THR A 206 28.40 25.30 -2.58
C THR A 206 27.13 24.56 -3.01
N ALA A 207 26.63 23.62 -2.19
CA ALA A 207 25.38 22.92 -2.45
C ALA A 207 24.14 23.75 -2.07
N ALA A 208 24.27 24.64 -1.08
CA ALA A 208 23.20 25.53 -0.63
C ALA A 208 22.93 26.70 -1.61
N ALA A 209 23.97 27.27 -2.23
CA ALA A 209 23.85 28.41 -3.15
C ALA A 209 23.13 28.08 -4.48
N GLY A 210 23.21 26.83 -4.95
CA GLY A 210 22.47 26.38 -6.15
C GLY A 210 20.97 26.21 -5.92
N ARG A 211 20.54 25.97 -4.67
CA ARG A 211 19.13 25.71 -4.30
C ARG A 211 18.26 26.97 -4.29
N ALA A 212 18.81 28.11 -3.86
CA ALA A 212 18.04 29.37 -3.76
C ALA A 212 17.49 29.88 -5.12
N LEU A 213 18.07 29.45 -6.25
CA LEU A 213 17.65 29.82 -7.60
C LEU A 213 16.50 28.95 -8.16
N VAL A 214 16.27 27.75 -7.59
CA VAL A 214 15.20 26.81 -8.01
C VAL A 214 13.84 27.21 -7.42
N PHE A 215 13.84 28.05 -6.38
CA PHE A 215 12.69 28.43 -5.55
C PHE A 215 11.56 29.19 -6.29
N GLN A 216 11.78 29.65 -7.53
CA GLN A 216 10.78 30.40 -8.33
C GLN A 216 10.38 29.72 -9.65
N ASP A 217 10.85 28.50 -9.92
CA ASP A 217 10.53 27.80 -11.16
C ASP A 217 9.27 26.92 -10.99
N GLU A 218 8.15 27.37 -11.54
CA GLU A 218 6.87 26.65 -11.52
C GLU A 218 6.99 25.26 -12.18
N ASP A 219 7.84 25.12 -13.21
CA ASP A 219 8.07 23.84 -13.87
C ASP A 219 8.85 22.87 -12.99
N ALA A 220 9.82 23.37 -12.21
CA ALA A 220 10.56 22.55 -11.25
C ALA A 220 9.63 22.01 -10.15
N ARG A 221 8.68 22.84 -9.68
CA ARG A 221 7.67 22.44 -8.70
C ARG A 221 6.70 21.40 -9.27
N LEU A 222 6.14 21.63 -10.45
CA LEU A 222 5.22 20.69 -11.09
C LEU A 222 5.90 19.36 -11.44
N PHE A 223 7.18 19.40 -11.79
CA PHE A 223 7.98 18.20 -12.00
C PHE A 223 8.12 17.39 -10.69
N ALA A 224 8.47 18.04 -9.58
CA ALA A 224 8.57 17.37 -8.28
C ALA A 224 7.23 16.76 -7.84
N GLU A 225 6.12 17.50 -8.04
CA GLU A 225 4.77 17.02 -7.77
C GLU A 225 4.41 15.80 -8.62
N ARG A 226 4.71 15.84 -9.93
CA ARG A 226 4.50 14.71 -10.83
C ARG A 226 5.28 13.47 -10.38
N GLU A 227 6.53 13.63 -9.99
CA GLU A 227 7.34 12.51 -9.51
C GLU A 227 6.76 11.90 -8.23
N LEU A 228 6.31 12.73 -7.28
CA LEU A 228 5.67 12.25 -6.06
C LEU A 228 4.35 11.51 -6.34
N LEU A 229 3.48 12.08 -7.18
CA LEU A 229 2.20 11.45 -7.53
C LEU A 229 2.41 10.13 -8.28
N GLY A 230 3.40 10.08 -9.19
CA GLY A 230 3.77 8.86 -9.88
C GLY A 230 4.23 7.75 -8.92
N GLN A 231 4.90 8.10 -7.82
CA GLN A 231 5.27 7.14 -6.77
C GLN A 231 4.07 6.58 -6.04
N GLN A 232 3.20 7.47 -5.56
CA GLN A 232 1.99 7.09 -4.84
C GLN A 232 1.11 6.20 -5.71
N LEU A 233 1.02 6.53 -6.99
CA LEU A 233 0.25 5.76 -7.96
C LEU A 233 0.83 4.35 -8.13
N SER A 234 2.15 4.23 -8.23
CA SER A 234 2.84 2.94 -8.30
C SER A 234 2.68 2.11 -7.03
N GLU A 235 2.72 2.75 -5.86
CA GLU A 235 2.49 2.10 -4.56
C GLU A 235 1.05 1.58 -4.45
N MET A 236 0.07 2.40 -4.82
CA MET A 236 -1.34 2.01 -4.80
C MET A 236 -1.67 0.94 -5.84
N GLU A 237 -1.10 1.01 -7.05
CA GLU A 237 -1.25 -0.04 -8.07
C GLU A 237 -0.66 -1.37 -7.58
N LEU A 238 0.55 -1.36 -6.98
CA LEU A 238 1.13 -2.55 -6.35
C LEU A 238 0.21 -3.10 -5.25
N GLU A 239 -0.33 -2.22 -4.41
CA GLU A 239 -1.20 -2.61 -3.31
C GLU A 239 -2.51 -3.23 -3.79
N PHE A 240 -3.13 -2.62 -4.80
CA PHE A 240 -4.35 -3.11 -5.41
C PHE A 240 -4.13 -4.45 -6.11
N ALA A 241 -3.07 -4.57 -6.91
CA ALA A 241 -2.72 -5.82 -7.58
C ALA A 241 -2.41 -6.95 -6.58
N THR A 242 -1.76 -6.63 -5.45
CA THR A 242 -1.51 -7.58 -4.37
C THR A 242 -2.81 -8.06 -3.73
N ALA A 243 -3.69 -7.13 -3.35
CA ALA A 243 -4.97 -7.46 -2.74
C ALA A 243 -5.84 -8.32 -3.67
N GLN A 244 -5.85 -8.03 -4.97
CA GLN A 244 -6.56 -8.84 -5.97
C GLN A 244 -6.00 -10.26 -6.06
N ALA A 245 -4.67 -10.41 -6.09
CA ALA A 245 -4.05 -11.71 -6.23
C ALA A 245 -4.21 -12.59 -4.97
N GLU A 246 -4.07 -12.01 -3.77
CA GLU A 246 -4.34 -12.73 -2.52
C GLU A 246 -5.80 -13.18 -2.42
N LEU A 247 -6.74 -12.32 -2.86
CA LEU A 247 -8.15 -12.67 -2.89
C LEU A 247 -8.45 -13.75 -3.93
N ALA A 248 -7.81 -13.71 -5.09
CA ALA A 248 -7.92 -14.72 -6.14
C ALA A 248 -7.43 -16.09 -5.64
N GLU A 249 -6.24 -16.13 -5.02
CA GLU A 249 -5.67 -17.34 -4.41
C GLU A 249 -6.62 -17.92 -3.34
N PHE A 250 -7.12 -17.07 -2.44
CA PHE A 250 -8.10 -17.49 -1.43
C PHE A 250 -9.38 -18.03 -2.06
N THR A 251 -9.88 -17.38 -3.10
CA THR A 251 -11.09 -17.79 -3.83
C THR A 251 -10.89 -19.14 -4.49
N GLN A 252 -9.74 -19.37 -5.12
CA GLN A 252 -9.39 -20.65 -5.71
C GLN A 252 -9.40 -21.75 -4.64
N ARG A 253 -8.69 -21.53 -3.53
CA ARG A 253 -8.66 -22.49 -2.41
C ARG A 253 -10.06 -22.75 -1.82
N TYR A 254 -10.90 -21.72 -1.74
CA TYR A 254 -12.30 -21.88 -1.33
C TYR A 254 -13.06 -22.81 -2.27
N TYR A 255 -12.95 -22.63 -3.59
CA TYR A 255 -13.65 -23.49 -4.55
C TYR A 255 -13.09 -24.91 -4.58
N GLU A 256 -11.78 -25.09 -4.37
CA GLU A 256 -11.15 -26.41 -4.26
C GLU A 256 -11.58 -27.17 -2.98
N CYS A 257 -11.60 -26.50 -1.83
CA CYS A 257 -11.93 -27.15 -0.55
C CYS A 257 -13.44 -27.26 -0.32
N VAL A 258 -14.20 -26.21 -0.61
CA VAL A 258 -15.62 -26.04 -0.23
C VAL A 258 -16.54 -26.16 -1.44
N GLY A 259 -16.13 -25.62 -2.59
CA GLY A 259 -16.99 -25.52 -3.78
C GLY A 259 -17.53 -26.86 -4.28
N GLU A 260 -16.66 -27.86 -4.46
CA GLU A 260 -17.08 -29.19 -4.92
C GLU A 260 -18.09 -29.84 -3.97
N ARG A 261 -17.83 -29.76 -2.66
CA ARG A 261 -18.72 -30.29 -1.61
C ARG A 261 -20.07 -29.58 -1.60
N GLN A 262 -20.08 -28.27 -1.80
CA GLN A 262 -21.32 -27.50 -1.87
C GLN A 262 -22.16 -27.88 -3.09
N VAL A 263 -21.52 -28.09 -4.24
CA VAL A 263 -22.19 -28.62 -5.45
C VAL A 263 -22.78 -30.00 -5.19
N GLU A 264 -22.04 -30.88 -4.53
CA GLU A 264 -22.56 -32.20 -4.19
C GLU A 264 -23.77 -32.13 -3.25
N LEU A 265 -23.66 -31.36 -2.17
CA LEU A 265 -24.73 -31.20 -1.20
C LEU A 265 -26.00 -30.64 -1.85
N ASP A 266 -25.87 -29.58 -2.67
CA ASP A 266 -27.01 -28.98 -3.37
C ASP A 266 -27.67 -29.99 -4.33
N ARG A 267 -26.88 -30.81 -5.04
CA ARG A 267 -27.41 -31.89 -5.91
C ARG A 267 -28.20 -32.92 -5.12
N LEU A 268 -27.67 -33.38 -3.98
CA LEU A 268 -28.36 -34.33 -3.11
C LEU A 268 -29.66 -33.74 -2.54
N GLN A 269 -29.61 -32.49 -2.08
CA GLN A 269 -30.78 -31.79 -1.56
C GLN A 269 -31.86 -31.59 -2.63
N ALA A 270 -31.47 -31.25 -3.87
CA ALA A 270 -32.40 -31.17 -4.99
C ALA A 270 -33.08 -32.52 -5.26
N ARG A 271 -32.33 -33.62 -5.24
CA ARG A 271 -32.87 -34.96 -5.43
C ARG A 271 -33.84 -35.36 -4.33
N ILE A 272 -33.49 -35.10 -3.07
CA ILE A 272 -34.36 -35.36 -1.91
C ILE A 272 -35.65 -34.55 -2.02
N ALA A 273 -35.56 -33.25 -2.32
CA ALA A 273 -36.72 -32.39 -2.44
C ALA A 273 -37.64 -32.82 -3.59
N TRP A 274 -37.07 -33.28 -4.72
CA TRP A 274 -37.82 -33.85 -5.84
C TRP A 274 -38.59 -35.11 -5.45
N LEU A 275 -37.95 -36.09 -4.78
CA LEU A 275 -38.62 -37.31 -4.34
C LEU A 275 -39.75 -37.04 -3.34
N LEU A 276 -39.56 -36.07 -2.43
CA LEU A 276 -40.59 -35.67 -1.48
C LEU A 276 -41.79 -35.01 -2.19
N ALA A 277 -41.53 -34.21 -3.23
CA ALA A 277 -42.58 -33.59 -4.02
C ALA A 277 -43.34 -34.61 -4.90
N GLU A 278 -42.66 -35.63 -5.42
CA GLU A 278 -43.28 -36.72 -6.17
C GLU A 278 -44.23 -37.55 -5.30
N LYS A 279 -43.86 -37.81 -4.04
CA LYS A 279 -44.70 -38.50 -3.05
C LYS A 279 -45.89 -37.67 -2.56
N ALA A 280 -45.89 -36.36 -2.78
CA ALA A 280 -46.97 -35.45 -2.40
C ALA A 280 -47.32 -34.47 -3.55
N PRO A 281 -47.94 -34.95 -4.65
CA PRO A 281 -48.18 -34.13 -5.85
C PRO A 281 -49.01 -32.87 -5.59
N ASP A 282 -49.95 -32.95 -4.63
CA ASP A 282 -50.86 -31.86 -4.27
C ASP A 282 -50.25 -30.86 -3.25
N ASP A 283 -49.05 -31.13 -2.71
CA ASP A 283 -48.33 -30.22 -1.80
C ASP A 283 -47.55 -29.17 -2.60
N ALA A 284 -48.21 -28.06 -2.91
CA ALA A 284 -47.59 -26.92 -3.60
C ALA A 284 -46.30 -26.40 -2.91
N PRO A 285 -46.22 -26.28 -1.57
CA PRO A 285 -44.95 -26.01 -0.87
C PRO A 285 -43.83 -27.03 -1.13
N ALA A 286 -44.13 -28.33 -1.25
CA ALA A 286 -43.13 -29.35 -1.61
C ALA A 286 -42.61 -29.16 -3.03
N GLN A 287 -43.50 -28.92 -4.00
CA GLN A 287 -43.15 -28.64 -5.40
C GLN A 287 -42.24 -27.41 -5.52
N HIS A 288 -42.60 -26.31 -4.84
CA HIS A 288 -41.80 -25.09 -4.85
C HIS A 288 -40.41 -25.30 -4.23
N ARG A 289 -40.30 -26.10 -3.15
CA ARG A 289 -39.00 -26.46 -2.54
C ARG A 289 -38.13 -27.26 -3.51
N ALA A 290 -38.69 -28.24 -4.23
CA ALA A 290 -37.97 -29.01 -5.24
C ALA A 290 -37.40 -28.11 -6.35
N GLN A 291 -38.23 -27.22 -6.92
CA GLN A 291 -37.80 -26.27 -7.95
C GLN A 291 -36.68 -25.34 -7.45
N LYS A 292 -36.82 -24.81 -6.23
CA LYS A 292 -35.80 -23.94 -5.63
C LYS A 292 -34.48 -24.67 -5.42
N SER A 293 -34.51 -25.90 -4.90
CA SER A 293 -33.30 -26.71 -4.69
C SER A 293 -32.64 -27.10 -6.00
N GLN A 294 -33.41 -27.42 -7.04
CA GLN A 294 -32.86 -27.69 -8.38
C GLN A 294 -32.16 -26.46 -8.97
N ALA A 295 -32.82 -25.30 -8.93
CA ALA A 295 -32.21 -24.04 -9.40
C ALA A 295 -30.93 -23.68 -8.61
N GLN A 296 -30.89 -24.00 -7.31
CA GLN A 296 -29.70 -23.81 -6.47
C GLN A 296 -28.54 -24.73 -6.92
N ALA A 297 -28.81 -26.02 -7.14
CA ALA A 297 -27.81 -27.00 -7.59
C ALA A 297 -27.24 -26.68 -8.98
N GLU A 298 -28.07 -26.17 -9.89
CA GLU A 298 -27.63 -25.72 -11.22
C GLU A 298 -26.71 -24.49 -11.09
N ARG A 299 -27.07 -23.51 -10.25
CA ARG A 299 -26.25 -22.32 -10.02
C ARG A 299 -24.90 -22.65 -9.40
N SER A 300 -24.88 -23.44 -8.32
CA SER A 300 -23.60 -23.79 -7.66
C SER A 300 -22.71 -24.61 -8.59
N GLY A 301 -23.29 -25.51 -9.40
CA GLY A 301 -22.55 -26.26 -10.42
C GLY A 301 -21.91 -25.36 -11.49
N GLN A 302 -22.66 -24.39 -12.01
CA GLN A 302 -22.15 -23.42 -13.01
C GLN A 302 -21.06 -22.52 -12.42
N GLU A 303 -21.25 -22.03 -11.21
CA GLU A 303 -20.27 -21.20 -10.50
C GLU A 303 -18.96 -21.96 -10.29
N HIS A 304 -19.02 -23.18 -9.73
CA HIS A 304 -17.81 -24.00 -9.50
C HIS A 304 -17.08 -24.35 -10.81
N HIS A 305 -17.80 -24.65 -11.88
CA HIS A 305 -17.20 -24.92 -13.19
C HIS A 305 -16.45 -23.69 -13.74
N ARG A 306 -17.07 -22.50 -13.67
CA ARG A 306 -16.45 -21.24 -14.12
C ARG A 306 -15.14 -20.92 -13.39
N PHE A 307 -15.03 -21.31 -12.12
CA PHE A 307 -13.83 -21.08 -11.31
C PHE A 307 -12.75 -22.14 -11.52
N THR A 308 -13.12 -23.41 -11.71
CA THR A 308 -12.15 -24.50 -11.95
C THR A 308 -11.44 -24.40 -13.30
N GLU A 309 -12.07 -23.79 -14.32
CA GLU A 309 -11.40 -23.52 -15.61
C GLU A 309 -10.33 -22.41 -15.53
N ARG A 310 -10.35 -21.59 -14.48
CA ARG A 310 -9.39 -20.51 -14.24
C ARG A 310 -8.34 -20.97 -13.23
N SER A 311 -7.42 -21.83 -13.66
CA SER A 311 -6.27 -22.21 -12.85
C SER A 311 -5.19 -21.13 -12.94
N GLU A 312 -5.00 -20.38 -11.85
CA GLU A 312 -3.88 -19.43 -11.69
C GLU A 312 -2.78 -20.08 -10.83
N LYS A 313 -1.54 -19.62 -10.98
CA LYS A 313 -0.42 -20.08 -10.12
C LYS A 313 -0.63 -19.56 -8.69
N PRO A 314 -0.12 -20.26 -7.65
CA PRO A 314 -0.12 -19.74 -6.29
C PRO A 314 0.56 -18.36 -6.21
N PHE A 315 -0.10 -17.40 -5.58
CA PHE A 315 0.41 -16.04 -5.45
C PHE A 315 1.38 -15.95 -4.27
N ALA A 316 2.68 -15.89 -4.55
CA ALA A 316 3.73 -15.74 -3.54
C ALA A 316 4.88 -14.87 -4.06
N PRO A 317 4.65 -13.57 -4.34
CA PRO A 317 5.67 -12.72 -4.91
C PRO A 317 6.80 -12.49 -3.91
N SER A 318 8.04 -12.66 -4.38
CA SER A 318 9.23 -12.30 -3.60
C SER A 318 9.31 -10.78 -3.37
N GLY A 319 10.12 -10.35 -2.39
CA GLY A 319 10.39 -8.93 -2.18
C GLY A 319 11.02 -8.24 -3.41
N ASP A 320 11.76 -8.99 -4.22
CA ASP A 320 12.36 -8.49 -5.47
C ASP A 320 11.31 -8.33 -6.59
N VAL A 321 10.35 -9.26 -6.70
CA VAL A 321 9.21 -9.14 -7.63
C VAL A 321 8.35 -7.92 -7.30
N LYS A 322 8.02 -7.70 -6.02
CA LYS A 322 7.28 -6.50 -5.58
C LYS A 322 8.04 -5.21 -5.93
N ARG A 323 9.36 -5.20 -5.69
CA ARG A 323 10.21 -4.05 -5.98
C ARG A 323 10.30 -3.77 -7.47
N LEU A 324 10.49 -4.81 -8.28
CA LEU A 324 10.59 -4.72 -9.73
C LEU A 324 9.27 -4.22 -10.34
N PHE A 325 8.14 -4.78 -9.92
CA PHE A 325 6.82 -4.30 -10.35
C PHE A 325 6.61 -2.82 -9.99
N ARG A 326 6.90 -2.40 -8.75
CA ARG A 326 6.78 -0.98 -8.35
C ARG A 326 7.63 -0.07 -9.24
N GLN A 327 8.89 -0.43 -9.46
CA GLN A 327 9.81 0.34 -10.32
C GLN A 327 9.33 0.42 -11.76
N LEU A 328 8.79 -0.69 -12.28
CA LEU A 328 8.26 -0.76 -13.62
C LEU A 328 7.00 0.10 -13.75
N ALA A 329 6.01 -0.08 -12.87
CA ALA A 329 4.78 0.72 -12.83
C ALA A 329 5.07 2.23 -12.79
N GLN A 330 6.07 2.66 -12.02
CA GLN A 330 6.48 4.07 -11.97
C GLN A 330 6.94 4.63 -13.32
N LYS A 331 7.54 3.79 -14.17
CA LYS A 331 8.06 4.19 -15.48
C LYS A 331 6.99 4.10 -16.56
N ILE A 332 6.21 3.03 -16.55
CA ILE A 332 5.27 2.67 -17.62
C ILE A 332 3.82 3.08 -17.32
N HIS A 333 3.55 3.85 -16.27
CA HIS A 333 2.18 4.25 -15.96
C HIS A 333 1.56 5.10 -17.10
N PRO A 334 0.34 4.79 -17.60
CA PRO A 334 -0.28 5.50 -18.72
C PRO A 334 -0.58 6.99 -18.48
N ASP A 335 -0.66 7.42 -17.22
CA ASP A 335 -0.84 8.84 -16.86
C ASP A 335 0.46 9.66 -16.90
N ARG A 336 1.60 9.02 -17.19
CA ARG A 336 2.87 9.69 -17.52
C ARG A 336 2.98 10.04 -19.00
N ALA A 337 1.96 9.73 -19.80
CA ALA A 337 2.00 9.91 -21.24
C ALA A 337 1.98 11.36 -21.69
N GLU A 338 2.66 11.60 -22.81
CA GLU A 338 2.67 12.89 -23.49
C GLU A 338 1.55 12.98 -24.54
N ASP A 339 1.26 11.86 -25.21
CA ASP A 339 0.20 11.72 -26.22
C ASP A 339 -0.58 10.39 -26.10
N GLU A 340 -1.59 10.23 -26.95
CA GLU A 340 -2.51 9.08 -26.90
C GLU A 340 -1.87 7.77 -27.38
N ALA A 341 -0.89 7.82 -28.30
CA ALA A 341 -0.19 6.63 -28.76
C ALA A 341 0.75 6.09 -27.67
N ASP A 342 1.46 7.00 -27.01
CA ASP A 342 2.29 6.73 -25.85
C ASP A 342 1.45 6.23 -24.65
N ARG A 343 0.23 6.77 -24.47
CA ARG A 343 -0.74 6.26 -23.48
C ARG A 343 -1.20 4.84 -23.80
N ALA A 344 -1.53 4.54 -25.05
CA ALA A 344 -1.96 3.21 -25.46
C ALA A 344 -0.86 2.17 -25.23
N TRP A 345 0.38 2.47 -25.62
CA TRP A 345 1.53 1.59 -25.41
C TRP A 345 1.79 1.34 -23.91
N ARG A 346 1.80 2.39 -23.09
CA ARG A 346 1.94 2.25 -21.63
C ARG A 346 0.81 1.46 -20.98
N THR A 347 -0.42 1.60 -21.49
CA THR A 347 -1.56 0.82 -21.00
C THR A 347 -1.38 -0.68 -21.26
N GLU A 348 -0.87 -1.05 -22.43
CA GLU A 348 -0.55 -2.43 -22.77
C GLU A 348 0.56 -3.01 -21.86
N LEU A 349 1.67 -2.28 -21.73
CA LEU A 349 2.77 -2.69 -20.84
C LEU A 349 2.30 -2.82 -19.39
N MET A 350 1.46 -1.90 -18.90
CA MET A 350 0.96 -1.94 -17.51
C MET A 350 0.02 -3.13 -17.28
N SER A 351 -0.84 -3.44 -18.25
CA SER A 351 -1.70 -4.62 -18.22
C SER A 351 -0.88 -5.92 -18.16
N GLU A 352 0.19 -6.01 -18.96
CA GLU A 352 1.11 -7.13 -18.94
C GLU A 352 1.92 -7.22 -17.64
N ALA A 353 2.40 -6.10 -17.12
CA ALA A 353 3.10 -6.04 -15.83
C ALA A 353 2.20 -6.50 -14.67
N ASN A 354 0.94 -6.09 -14.66
CA ASN A 354 -0.05 -6.54 -13.69
C ASN A 354 -0.26 -8.06 -13.75
N ARG A 355 -0.36 -8.63 -14.96
CA ARG A 355 -0.48 -10.09 -15.16
C ARG A 355 0.76 -10.82 -14.66
N ALA A 356 1.95 -10.36 -15.05
CA ALA A 356 3.22 -10.95 -14.63
C ALA A 356 3.39 -10.90 -13.09
N TYR A 357 2.99 -9.79 -12.47
CA TYR A 357 3.01 -9.64 -11.02
C TYR A 357 2.10 -10.63 -10.31
N ARG A 358 0.84 -10.79 -10.76
CA ARG A 358 -0.10 -11.76 -10.18
C ARG A 358 0.40 -13.20 -10.31
N ASN A 359 1.13 -13.52 -11.37
CA ASN A 359 1.73 -14.84 -11.56
C ASN A 359 3.09 -15.02 -10.88
N SER A 360 3.61 -13.99 -10.21
CA SER A 360 4.98 -13.95 -9.67
C SER A 360 6.07 -14.22 -10.72
N ASP A 361 5.82 -13.87 -11.98
CA ASP A 361 6.71 -14.13 -13.12
C ASP A 361 7.79 -13.02 -13.24
N GLU A 362 8.86 -13.15 -12.46
CA GLU A 362 9.96 -12.17 -12.42
C GLU A 362 10.62 -11.94 -13.79
N MET A 363 10.80 -13.02 -14.57
CA MET A 363 11.44 -12.95 -15.90
C MET A 363 10.64 -12.04 -16.84
N VAL A 364 9.32 -12.17 -16.85
CA VAL A 364 8.44 -11.35 -17.69
C VAL A 364 8.51 -9.88 -17.26
N LEU A 365 8.51 -9.59 -15.95
CA LEU A 365 8.68 -8.21 -15.47
C LEU A 365 10.03 -7.60 -15.92
N ARG A 366 11.11 -8.41 -15.98
CA ARG A 366 12.42 -7.97 -16.49
C ARG A 366 12.39 -7.73 -18.00
N GLU A 367 11.69 -8.57 -18.75
CA GLU A 367 11.49 -8.41 -20.20
C GLU A 367 10.73 -7.12 -20.53
N ILE A 368 9.62 -6.84 -19.83
CA ILE A 368 8.87 -5.59 -20.01
C ILE A 368 9.75 -4.38 -19.70
N LEU A 369 10.58 -4.46 -18.65
CA LEU A 369 11.53 -3.39 -18.31
C LEU A 369 12.56 -3.19 -19.41
N ALA A 370 13.08 -4.26 -20.02
CA ALA A 370 14.01 -4.18 -21.14
C ALA A 370 13.35 -3.59 -22.40
N GLN A 371 12.15 -4.05 -22.75
CA GLN A 371 11.35 -3.50 -23.85
C GLN A 371 11.08 -2.01 -23.68
N TRP A 372 10.75 -1.59 -22.45
CA TRP A 372 10.62 -0.17 -22.12
C TRP A 372 11.93 0.59 -22.33
N GLN A 373 13.07 0.05 -21.91
CA GLN A 373 14.38 0.68 -22.09
C GLN A 373 14.80 0.80 -23.56
N GLU A 374 14.52 -0.22 -24.37
CA GLU A 374 14.79 -0.24 -25.81
C GLU A 374 13.87 0.71 -26.59
N GLY A 375 12.58 0.75 -26.23
CA GLY A 375 11.58 1.63 -26.84
C GLY A 375 11.67 3.09 -26.38
N ALA A 376 12.25 3.37 -25.21
CA ALA A 376 12.42 4.71 -24.65
C ALA A 376 13.60 5.51 -25.23
N ALA A 377 14.17 5.11 -26.38
CA ALA A 377 15.33 5.75 -27.02
C ALA A 377 15.07 7.14 -27.63
N VAL A 378 14.07 7.88 -27.16
CA VAL A 378 13.86 9.30 -27.46
C VAL A 378 14.10 10.08 -26.16
N PRO A 379 15.06 11.03 -26.12
CA PRO A 379 15.28 11.81 -24.92
C PRO A 379 14.04 12.65 -24.67
N ALA A 380 13.43 12.47 -23.49
CA ALA A 380 12.49 13.42 -22.93
C ALA A 380 13.23 14.76 -22.76
N ALA A 381 13.20 15.58 -23.81
CA ALA A 381 13.45 16.99 -23.66
C ALA A 381 12.50 17.48 -22.55
N ARG A 382 12.97 18.38 -21.68
CA ARG A 382 12.10 19.11 -20.75
C ARG A 382 11.09 19.90 -21.60
N VAL A 383 10.02 19.26 -22.03
CA VAL A 383 8.85 19.95 -22.54
C VAL A 383 8.12 20.40 -21.28
N ALA A 384 8.53 21.56 -20.78
CA ALA A 384 7.90 22.25 -19.65
C ALA A 384 6.36 22.30 -19.79
N SER A 385 5.85 22.35 -21.02
CA SER A 385 4.42 22.32 -21.31
C SER A 385 3.83 20.91 -21.24
N GLY A 386 3.49 20.44 -20.04
CA GLY A 386 2.73 19.20 -19.87
C GLY A 386 2.52 18.72 -18.44
N PHE A 387 3.38 19.13 -17.51
CA PHE A 387 3.35 18.60 -16.13
C PHE A 387 2.02 18.86 -15.42
N ALA A 388 1.42 20.05 -15.57
CA ALA A 388 0.12 20.36 -14.96
C ALA A 388 -0.99 19.39 -15.41
N ARG A 389 -1.01 18.98 -16.70
CA ARG A 389 -1.98 18.02 -17.22
C ARG A 389 -1.73 16.61 -16.66
N GLN A 390 -0.47 16.17 -16.66
CA GLN A 390 -0.06 14.86 -16.13
C GLN A 390 -0.37 14.76 -14.63
N VAL A 391 -0.05 15.80 -13.86
CA VAL A 391 -0.39 15.94 -12.44
C VAL A 391 -1.90 15.80 -12.25
N ALA A 392 -2.73 16.54 -12.98
CA ALA A 392 -4.19 16.43 -12.88
C ALA A 392 -4.74 15.04 -13.26
N GLN A 393 -4.07 14.33 -14.17
CA GLN A 393 -4.46 12.98 -14.58
C GLN A 393 -4.13 11.94 -13.51
N MET A 394 -2.90 11.96 -12.98
CA MET A 394 -2.46 11.09 -11.88
C MET A 394 -3.32 11.29 -10.63
N GLN A 395 -3.70 12.53 -10.33
CA GLN A 395 -4.55 12.86 -9.19
C GLN A 395 -5.94 12.21 -9.30
N ARG A 396 -6.55 12.23 -10.50
CA ARG A 396 -7.83 11.55 -10.74
C ARG A 396 -7.69 10.05 -10.58
N ARG A 397 -6.65 9.45 -11.18
CA ARG A 397 -6.42 8.00 -11.11
C ARG A 397 -6.15 7.51 -9.69
N LEU A 398 -5.40 8.27 -8.90
CA LEU A 398 -5.18 7.97 -7.48
C LEU A 398 -6.51 7.89 -6.71
N GLY A 399 -7.42 8.83 -6.95
CA GLY A 399 -8.76 8.80 -6.34
C GLY A 399 -9.60 7.61 -6.81
N GLU A 400 -9.52 7.24 -8.08
CA GLU A 400 -10.19 6.04 -8.62
C GLU A 400 -9.67 4.75 -7.96
N LEU A 401 -8.35 4.56 -7.90
CA LEU A 401 -7.73 3.42 -7.24
C LEU A 401 -8.04 3.36 -5.75
N GLU A 402 -8.12 4.51 -5.07
CA GLU A 402 -8.54 4.58 -3.67
C GLU A 402 -9.95 4.02 -3.49
N ALA A 403 -10.88 4.45 -4.35
CA ALA A 403 -12.25 3.98 -4.33
C ALA A 403 -12.36 2.49 -4.69
N GLU A 404 -11.62 2.03 -5.71
CA GLU A 404 -11.55 0.61 -6.11
C GLU A 404 -11.01 -0.26 -4.97
N LEU A 405 -9.91 0.15 -4.33
CA LEU A 405 -9.33 -0.55 -3.18
C LEU A 405 -10.33 -0.58 -2.02
N LYS A 406 -10.95 0.56 -1.68
CA LYS A 406 -11.95 0.61 -0.60
C LYS A 406 -13.13 -0.33 -0.88
N HIS A 407 -13.63 -0.36 -2.11
CA HIS A 407 -14.72 -1.25 -2.51
C HIS A 407 -14.30 -2.73 -2.38
N LEU A 408 -13.08 -3.07 -2.82
CA LEU A 408 -12.53 -4.43 -2.66
C LEU A 408 -12.47 -4.83 -1.19
N LEU A 409 -11.91 -3.95 -0.34
CA LEU A 409 -11.74 -4.18 1.10
C LEU A 409 -13.08 -4.31 1.85
N ALA A 410 -14.13 -3.63 1.39
CA ALA A 410 -15.47 -3.69 1.98
C ALA A 410 -16.32 -4.86 1.44
N SER A 411 -15.80 -5.68 0.52
CA SER A 411 -16.55 -6.81 -0.03
C SER A 411 -16.67 -7.95 0.97
N ARG A 412 -17.82 -8.65 0.98
CA ARG A 412 -18.04 -9.82 1.85
C ARG A 412 -17.00 -10.93 1.64
N LEU A 413 -16.53 -11.10 0.41
CA LEU A 413 -15.49 -12.07 0.09
C LEU A 413 -14.18 -11.69 0.78
N TYR A 414 -13.85 -10.40 0.80
CA TYR A 414 -12.68 -9.90 1.50
C TYR A 414 -12.82 -10.01 3.02
N GLU A 415 -13.99 -9.73 3.59
CA GLU A 415 -14.27 -9.97 5.02
C GLU A 415 -14.01 -11.44 5.40
N PHE A 416 -14.46 -12.37 4.56
CA PHE A 416 -14.24 -13.80 4.77
C PHE A 416 -12.78 -14.19 4.64
N PHE A 417 -12.07 -13.64 3.66
CA PHE A 417 -10.61 -13.78 3.51
C PHE A 417 -9.87 -13.35 4.78
N ILE A 418 -10.20 -12.18 5.33
CA ILE A 418 -9.59 -11.68 6.57
C ILE A 418 -9.90 -12.61 7.74
N ALA A 419 -11.15 -13.07 7.89
CA ALA A 419 -11.53 -14.01 8.94
C ALA A 419 -10.72 -15.32 8.85
N ALA A 420 -10.53 -15.85 7.63
CA ALA A 420 -9.74 -17.06 7.40
C ALA A 420 -8.25 -16.84 7.73
N LYS A 421 -7.65 -15.71 7.33
CA LYS A 421 -6.26 -15.36 7.68
C LYS A 421 -6.06 -15.20 9.19
N LEU A 422 -7.01 -14.57 9.89
CA LEU A 422 -6.97 -14.44 11.35
C LEU A 422 -7.09 -15.80 12.06
N ALA A 423 -7.91 -16.72 11.53
CA ALA A 423 -7.99 -18.08 12.03
C ALA A 423 -6.68 -18.84 11.82
N GLN A 424 -6.07 -18.70 10.62
CA GLN A 424 -4.80 -19.33 10.28
C GLN A 424 -3.67 -18.88 11.20
N ALA A 425 -3.61 -17.58 11.52
CA ALA A 425 -2.64 -17.04 12.48
C ALA A 425 -2.78 -17.63 13.90
N ARG A 426 -3.94 -18.20 14.23
CA ARG A 426 -4.22 -18.91 15.49
C ARG A 426 -4.12 -20.44 15.34
N GLY A 427 -3.57 -20.93 14.23
CA GLY A 427 -3.42 -22.36 13.94
C GLY A 427 -4.71 -23.07 13.54
N ARG A 428 -5.75 -22.34 13.14
CA ARG A 428 -7.04 -22.89 12.68
C ARG A 428 -7.21 -22.73 11.18
N ASP A 429 -7.81 -23.73 10.54
CA ASP A 429 -8.11 -23.69 9.11
C ASP A 429 -9.61 -23.59 8.88
N LEU A 430 -10.10 -22.37 8.67
CA LEU A 430 -11.53 -22.09 8.51
C LEU A 430 -12.13 -22.76 7.26
N LEU A 431 -11.35 -22.88 6.18
CA LEU A 431 -11.82 -23.55 4.96
C LEU A 431 -11.96 -25.05 5.19
N GLN A 432 -11.01 -25.66 5.89
CA GLN A 432 -11.09 -27.07 6.26
C GLN A 432 -12.24 -27.34 7.24
N GLU A 433 -12.44 -26.48 8.25
CA GLU A 433 -13.57 -26.61 9.18
C GLU A 433 -14.93 -26.57 8.46
N LEU A 434 -15.05 -25.74 7.42
CA LEU A 434 -16.25 -25.69 6.56
C LEU A 434 -16.38 -26.95 5.70
N ALA A 435 -15.28 -27.44 5.11
CA ALA A 435 -15.27 -28.69 4.36
C ALA A 435 -15.74 -29.88 5.22
N ASP A 436 -15.22 -30.02 6.44
CA ASP A 436 -15.59 -31.08 7.39
C ASP A 436 -17.06 -30.99 7.83
N LYS A 437 -17.62 -29.77 7.87
CA LYS A 437 -19.05 -29.57 8.11
C LYS A 437 -19.88 -30.04 6.93
N LEU A 438 -19.51 -29.65 5.70
CA LEU A 438 -20.21 -30.09 4.50
C LEU A 438 -20.14 -31.60 4.31
N ASP A 439 -19.00 -32.24 4.60
CA ASP A 439 -18.86 -33.71 4.49
C ASP A 439 -19.84 -34.45 5.42
N ARG A 440 -20.13 -33.90 6.60
CA ARG A 440 -21.16 -34.42 7.52
C ARG A 440 -22.57 -34.23 6.97
N GLU A 441 -22.87 -33.05 6.40
CA GLU A 441 -24.16 -32.76 5.78
C GLU A 441 -24.42 -33.61 4.54
N ILE A 442 -23.41 -33.81 3.69
CA ILE A 442 -23.45 -34.71 2.53
C ILE A 442 -23.73 -36.14 2.98
N SER A 443 -23.03 -36.62 4.02
CA SER A 443 -23.24 -37.97 4.54
C SER A 443 -24.67 -38.16 5.04
N ALA A 444 -25.21 -37.19 5.78
CA ALA A 444 -26.61 -37.22 6.23
C ALA A 444 -27.61 -37.17 5.06
N ALA A 445 -27.35 -36.33 4.05
CA ALA A 445 -28.18 -36.24 2.86
C ALA A 445 -28.17 -37.55 2.06
N ARG A 446 -27.01 -38.20 1.89
CA ARG A 446 -26.90 -39.51 1.22
C ARG A 446 -27.72 -40.59 1.94
N VAL A 447 -27.64 -40.66 3.27
CA VAL A 447 -28.46 -41.59 4.08
C VAL A 447 -29.94 -41.31 3.87
N ARG A 448 -30.36 -40.04 3.96
CA ARG A 448 -31.76 -39.66 3.78
C ARG A 448 -32.28 -39.97 2.38
N LEU A 449 -31.47 -39.75 1.36
CA LEU A 449 -31.81 -40.07 -0.01
C LEU A 449 -32.05 -41.58 -0.17
N ALA A 450 -31.15 -42.41 0.37
CA ALA A 450 -31.29 -43.87 0.32
C ALA A 450 -32.57 -44.37 1.01
N GLU A 451 -32.94 -43.80 2.16
CA GLU A 451 -34.20 -44.12 2.84
C GLU A 451 -35.43 -43.80 1.98
N LEU A 452 -35.40 -42.66 1.28
CA LEU A 452 -36.51 -42.22 0.42
C LEU A 452 -36.61 -43.00 -0.88
N GLU A 453 -35.49 -43.51 -1.40
CA GLU A 453 -35.47 -44.37 -2.60
C GLU A 453 -35.84 -45.83 -2.28
N ALA A 454 -35.61 -46.28 -1.05
CA ALA A 454 -36.01 -47.61 -0.58
C ALA A 454 -37.49 -47.69 -0.13
N SER A 455 -38.13 -46.54 0.12
CA SER A 455 -39.54 -46.42 0.51
C SER A 455 -40.41 -46.11 -0.71
#